data_AF-A0A4Y2C9F9-F1
#
_entry.id   AF-A0A4Y2C9F9-F1
#
_cell.length_a   1.000
_cell.length_b   1.000
_cell.length_c   1.000
_cell.angle_alpha   90.00
_cell.angle_beta   90.00
_cell.angle_gamma   90.00
#
_symmetry.space_group_name_H-M   'P 1'
#
loop_
_entity.id
_entity.type
_entity.pdbx_description
1 polymer ?
#
loop_
_entity_poly.entity_id
_entity_poly.type
_entity_poly.pdbx_seq_one_letter_code
_entity_poly.pdbx_strand_id
1 'polypeptide(L)'
;MAITKLLDTIHKRKASGDHALVFSIDIKGVFGNIQHNAIESYLNNSKCLANIVNIFKNLLQNRKVILNTCEGTENKAVLKALAVDQPSGIWSQMK
;
A
#
# COMPACT_ATOMS: atom_id res chain seq x y z
N MET A 1 -11.13 -6.85 -14.48
CA MET A 1 -11.26 -5.68 -13.59
C MET A 1 -12.01 -4.57 -14.31
N ALA A 2 -12.80 -3.78 -13.57
CA ALA A 2 -13.57 -2.68 -14.15
C ALA A 2 -12.69 -1.52 -14.62
N ILE A 3 -11.64 -1.18 -13.85
CA ILE A 3 -10.71 -0.08 -14.17
C ILE A 3 -9.93 -0.37 -15.45
N THR A 4 -9.42 -1.59 -15.65
CA THR A 4 -8.69 -1.94 -16.88
C THR A 4 -9.59 -1.88 -18.12
N LYS A 5 -10.85 -2.35 -18.02
CA LYS A 5 -11.83 -2.21 -19.11
C LYS A 5 -12.16 -0.74 -19.41
N LEU A 6 -12.22 0.11 -18.39
CA LEU A 6 -12.42 1.55 -18.57
C LEU A 6 -11.22 2.19 -19.29
N LEU A 7 -9.99 1.88 -18.86
CA LEU A 7 -8.77 2.39 -19.47
C LEU A 7 -8.62 1.96 -20.93
N ASP A 8 -8.94 0.71 -21.25
CA ASP A 8 -8.94 0.20 -22.63
C ASP A 8 -9.97 0.93 -23.49
N THR A 9 -11.16 1.20 -22.94
CA THR A 9 -12.23 1.91 -23.66
C THR A 9 -11.83 3.36 -23.94
N ILE A 10 -11.22 4.05 -22.98
CA ILE A 10 -10.69 5.41 -23.16
C ILE A 10 -9.60 5.43 -24.24
N HIS A 11 -8.67 4.48 -24.22
CA HIS A 11 -7.62 4.38 -25.24
C HIS A 11 -8.21 4.18 -26.65
N LYS A 12 -9.18 3.28 -26.80
CA LYS A 12 -9.85 3.04 -28.09
C LYS A 12 -10.57 4.28 -28.61
N ARG A 13 -11.36 4.95 -27.75
CA ARG A 13 -12.09 6.18 -28.09
C ARG A 13 -11.16 7.34 -28.44
N LYS A 14 -10.06 7.48 -27.70
CA LYS A 14 -9.01 8.47 -28.01
C LYS A 14 -8.36 8.20 -29.37
N ALA A 15 -8.08 6.93 -29.70
CA ALA A 15 -7.48 6.55 -30.97
C ALA A 15 -8.44 6.75 -32.16
N SER A 16 -9.75 6.62 -31.97
CA SER A 16 -10.75 6.86 -33.01
C SER A 16 -11.07 8.34 -33.25
N GLY A 17 -10.47 9.26 -32.48
CA GLY A 17 -10.75 10.69 -32.59
C GLY A 17 -12.09 11.11 -31.96
N ASP A 18 -12.74 10.22 -31.21
CA ASP A 18 -13.97 10.55 -30.48
C ASP A 18 -13.62 11.50 -29.31
N HIS A 19 -14.56 12.39 -28.96
CA HIS A 19 -14.45 13.19 -27.74
C HIS A 19 -14.40 12.27 -26.51
N ALA A 20 -13.22 12.12 -25.91
CA ALA A 20 -13.02 11.32 -24.70
C ALA A 20 -13.22 12.19 -23.44
N LEU A 21 -14.17 11.81 -22.59
CA LEU A 21 -14.37 12.41 -21.27
C LEU A 21 -13.47 11.69 -20.25
N VAL A 22 -12.63 12.44 -19.54
CA VAL A 22 -11.74 11.91 -18.50
C VAL A 22 -12.27 12.30 -17.12
N PHE A 23 -12.56 11.31 -16.28
CA PHE A 23 -12.93 11.52 -14.89
C PHE A 23 -11.70 11.44 -13.99
N SER A 24 -11.53 12.43 -13.11
CA SER A 24 -10.65 12.32 -11.95
C SER A 24 -11.46 11.79 -10.78
N ILE A 25 -11.01 10.67 -10.18
CA ILE A 25 -11.70 10.03 -9.05
C ILE A 25 -10.75 10.11 -7.86
N ASP A 26 -11.13 10.93 -6.87
CA ASP A 26 -10.55 10.87 -5.54
C ASP A 26 -11.30 9.81 -4.72
N ILE A 27 -10.58 8.79 -4.26
CA ILE A 27 -11.17 7.75 -3.41
C ILE A 27 -10.79 8.08 -1.97
N LYS A 28 -11.73 8.69 -1.25
CA LYS A 28 -11.51 9.02 0.15
C LYS A 28 -11.40 7.74 0.99
N GLY A 29 -10.42 7.70 1.89
CA GLY A 29 -10.30 6.64 2.89
C GLY A 29 -9.92 5.27 2.34
N VAL A 30 -9.25 5.20 1.17
CA VAL A 30 -8.81 3.93 0.55
C VAL A 30 -8.18 2.99 1.57
N PHE A 31 -7.21 3.48 2.36
CA PHE A 31 -6.50 2.65 3.33
C PHE A 31 -7.38 2.08 4.44
N GLY A 32 -8.51 2.72 4.76
CA GLY A 32 -9.49 2.21 5.73
C GLY A 32 -10.44 1.16 5.14
N ASN A 33 -10.64 1.17 3.82
CA ASN A 33 -11.58 0.30 3.11
C ASN A 33 -10.89 -0.83 2.32
N ILE A 34 -9.57 -1.00 2.49
CA ILE A 34 -8.83 -2.13 1.93
C ILE A 34 -9.37 -3.44 2.52
N GLN A 35 -9.70 -4.40 1.64
CA GLN A 35 -10.07 -5.74 2.06
C GLN A 35 -8.82 -6.56 2.40
N HIS A 36 -8.52 -6.68 3.70
CA HIS A 36 -7.35 -7.42 4.20
C HIS A 36 -7.27 -8.85 3.65
N ASN A 37 -8.41 -9.56 3.57
CA ASN A 37 -8.49 -10.92 3.03
C ASN A 37 -8.08 -11.00 1.56
N ALA A 38 -8.38 -9.97 0.77
CA ALA A 38 -7.98 -9.91 -0.62
C ALA A 38 -6.46 -9.80 -0.74
N ILE A 39 -5.83 -8.92 0.06
CA ILE A 39 -4.37 -8.80 0.10
C ILE A 39 -3.71 -10.09 0.57
N GLU A 40 -4.26 -10.73 1.61
CA GLU A 40 -3.73 -12.00 2.10
C GLU A 40 -3.77 -13.10 1.01
N SER A 41 -4.88 -13.18 0.26
CA SER A 41 -4.99 -14.08 -0.90
C SER A 41 -3.92 -13.78 -1.96
N TYR A 42 -3.67 -12.51 -2.28
CA TYR A 42 -2.62 -12.14 -3.23
C TYR A 42 -1.22 -12.51 -2.73
N LEU A 43 -0.94 -12.34 -1.43
CA LEU A 43 0.33 -12.73 -0.83
C LEU A 43 0.53 -14.25 -0.88
N ASN A 44 -0.51 -15.03 -0.59
CA ASN A 44 -0.48 -16.50 -0.68
C ASN A 44 -0.19 -17.01 -2.09
N ASN A 45 -0.69 -16.30 -3.11
CA ASN A 45 -0.49 -16.64 -4.52
C ASN A 45 0.77 -16.00 -5.13
N SER A 46 1.52 -15.22 -4.35
CA SER A 46 2.74 -14.59 -4.83
C SER A 46 3.88 -15.62 -4.93
N LYS A 47 4.82 -15.40 -5.86
CA LYS A 47 6.06 -16.18 -5.95
C LYS A 47 7.10 -15.76 -4.90
N CYS A 48 6.68 -15.06 -3.85
CA CYS A 48 7.57 -14.52 -2.84
C CYS A 48 7.95 -15.59 -1.81
N LEU A 49 9.09 -15.42 -1.16
CA LEU A 49 9.52 -16.35 -0.11
C LEU A 49 8.55 -16.30 1.08
N ALA A 50 8.34 -17.46 1.72
CA ALA A 50 7.34 -17.64 2.79
C ALA A 50 7.59 -16.71 3.99
N ASN A 51 8.84 -16.41 4.31
CA ASN A 51 9.20 -15.47 5.38
C ASN A 51 8.70 -14.05 5.09
N ILE A 52 8.84 -13.58 3.84
CA ILE A 52 8.37 -12.27 3.40
C ILE A 52 6.84 -12.21 3.45
N VAL A 53 6.17 -13.24 2.91
CA VAL A 53 4.71 -13.37 2.96
C VAL A 53 4.22 -13.30 4.41
N ASN A 54 4.87 -14.02 5.32
CA ASN A 54 4.47 -14.06 6.72
C ASN A 54 4.65 -12.71 7.44
N ILE A 55 5.73 -11.97 7.12
CA ILE A 55 5.93 -10.60 7.64
C ILE A 55 4.77 -9.69 7.21
N PHE A 56 4.38 -9.72 5.92
CA PHE A 56 3.28 -8.91 5.43
C PHE A 56 1.93 -9.31 6.02
N LYS A 57 1.68 -10.61 6.21
CA LYS A 57 0.46 -11.06 6.91
C LYS A 57 0.41 -10.54 8.35
N ASN A 58 1.51 -10.64 9.09
CA ASN A 58 1.60 -10.13 10.46
C ASN A 58 1.40 -8.62 10.52
N LEU A 59 1.96 -7.87 9.56
CA LEU A 59 1.72 -6.43 9.39
C LEU A 59 0.23 -6.12 9.20
N LEU A 60 -0.43 -6.86 8.30
CA LEU A 60 -1.83 -6.64 7.94
C LEU A 60 -2.80 -7.00 9.06
N GLN A 61 -2.55 -8.09 9.79
CA GLN A 61 -3.46 -8.64 10.79
C GLN A 61 -3.25 -8.02 12.18
N ASN A 62 -1.99 -7.87 12.62
CA ASN A 62 -1.68 -7.45 13.99
C ASN A 62 -1.22 -6.00 14.12
N ARG A 63 -0.96 -5.29 13.00
CA ARG A 63 -0.36 -3.93 12.95
C ARG A 63 0.91 -3.77 13.81
N LYS A 64 1.50 -4.87 14.26
CA LYS A 64 2.59 -4.93 15.22
C LYS A 64 3.60 -5.90 14.62
N VAL A 65 4.75 -5.38 14.24
CA VAL A 65 5.85 -6.21 13.73
C VAL A 65 6.93 -6.24 14.79
N ILE A 66 7.37 -7.45 15.11
CA ILE A 66 8.62 -7.68 15.81
C ILE A 66 9.60 -8.10 14.72
N LEU A 67 10.49 -7.18 14.32
CA LEU A 67 11.59 -7.47 13.42
C LEU A 67 12.74 -7.97 14.29
N ASN A 68 13.01 -9.27 14.27
CA ASN A 68 14.23 -9.80 14.86
C ASN A 68 15.37 -9.52 13.88
N THR A 69 16.04 -8.39 14.05
CA THR A 69 17.37 -8.16 13.47
C THR A 69 18.36 -9.05 14.21
N CYS A 70 19.42 -9.51 13.53
CA CYS A 70 20.48 -10.31 14.14
C CYS A 70 21.36 -9.53 15.15
N GLU A 71 20.94 -8.32 15.53
CA GLU A 71 21.52 -7.55 16.64
C GLU A 71 20.49 -7.50 17.76
N GLY A 72 21.00 -7.67 18.98
CA GLY A 72 20.26 -8.04 20.18
C GLY A 72 18.96 -7.28 20.44
N THR A 73 18.10 -7.99 21.15
CA THR A 73 16.86 -7.60 21.82
C THR A 73 16.65 -6.09 22.09
N GLU A 74 16.24 -5.33 21.07
CA GLU A 74 15.65 -4.02 21.28
C GLU A 74 14.23 -3.96 20.70
N ASN A 75 13.29 -4.36 21.55
CA ASN A 75 11.86 -4.16 21.42
C ASN A 75 11.52 -2.66 21.40
N LYS A 76 11.79 -1.90 20.32
CA LYS A 76 11.10 -0.62 20.06
C LYS A 76 11.27 0.02 18.68
N ALA A 77 11.52 -0.75 17.61
CA ALA A 77 11.37 -0.19 16.27
C ALA A 77 9.93 -0.41 15.74
N VAL A 78 8.95 0.32 16.29
CA VAL A 78 7.75 0.60 15.50
C VAL A 78 8.25 1.37 14.29
N LEU A 79 8.13 0.78 13.10
CA LEU A 79 8.49 1.41 11.83
C LEU A 79 7.77 2.77 11.73
N LYS A 80 8.43 3.84 12.18
CA LYS A 80 8.06 5.24 11.91
C LYS A 80 8.02 5.54 10.40
N ALA A 81 8.45 4.60 9.56
CA ALA A 81 8.53 4.73 8.12
C ALA A 81 7.19 4.60 7.36
N LEU A 82 6.06 4.28 8.01
CA LEU A 82 4.74 4.28 7.35
C LEU A 82 3.85 5.47 7.74
N ALA A 83 4.31 6.38 8.59
CA ALA A 83 3.60 7.62 8.85
C ALA A 83 3.94 8.64 7.76
N VAL A 84 3.24 8.58 6.63
CA VAL A 84 3.25 9.62 5.58
C VAL A 84 2.62 10.94 6.07
N ASP A 85 2.45 11.14 7.38
CA ASP A 85 1.75 12.31 7.93
C ASP A 85 2.20 12.69 9.36
N GLN A 86 3.52 12.78 9.64
CA GLN A 86 3.99 13.41 10.88
C GLN A 86 4.25 14.92 10.69
N PRO A 87 3.70 15.79 11.56
CA PRO A 87 3.78 17.25 11.40
C PRO A 87 5.21 17.81 11.57
N SER A 88 5.45 18.89 10.85
CA SER A 88 6.71 19.58 10.51
C SER A 88 7.62 20.06 11.66
N GLY A 89 7.37 19.70 12.91
CA GLY A 89 8.05 20.27 14.08
C GLY A 89 9.46 19.74 14.40
N ILE A 90 9.90 18.65 13.77
CA ILE A 90 11.16 17.97 14.18
C ILE A 90 12.41 18.62 13.55
N TRP A 91 12.27 19.32 12.42
CA TRP A 91 13.42 19.90 11.69
C TRP A 91 14.06 21.12 12.38
N SER A 92 13.40 21.75 13.35
CA SER A 92 13.89 22.98 13.98
C SER A 92 14.96 22.76 15.07
N GLN A 93 15.21 21.52 15.48
CA GLN A 93 16.09 21.19 16.62
C GLN A 93 17.48 20.66 16.20
N MET A 94 17.83 20.74 14.92
CA MET A 94 19.14 20.31 14.40
C MET A 94 19.96 21.49 13.86
N LYS A 95 20.05 22.58 14.62
CA LYS A 95 21.03 23.66 14.40
C LYS A 95 21.96 23.79 15.59
#